data_AF-A0A959NRF2-F1
#
_entry.id   AF-A0A959NRF2-F1
#
_cell.length_a   1.000
_cell.length_b   1.000
_cell.length_c   1.000
_cell.angle_alpha   90.00
_cell.angle_beta   90.00
_cell.angle_gamma   90.00
#
_symmetry.space_group_name_H-M   'P 1'
#
loop_
_entity.id
_entity.type
_entity.pdbx_description
1 polymer ?
#
loop_
_entity_poly.entity_id
_entity_poly.type
_entity_poly.pdbx_seq_one_letter_code
_entity_poly.pdbx_strand_id
1 'polypeptide(L)'
;MLAPKIEKHLQVCINCREEFELLNKELNEVDTYLSEKIITKEIIKDQSNLKGSISSWFNNNQIKYSFASAASIIFLFLLLYTASEISTPKSIIIASSINKLDFSTTRGRNSSSFVNAVNELENKNYTKAIDLLKEDISRSNNDVTLFYSYYILGITHIANAHSNFIGMFDDFDNNELEKAIMSFKNVLTLNNSGLFQNINYNSYYFLGQTYLLKGDIGKAKEYLTNAINYKSEYSSAANELLGTLE
;
A
#
# COMPACT_ATOMS: atom_id res chain seq x y z
N MET A 1 16.67 -22.12 0.67
CA MET A 1 17.86 -21.86 1.53
C MET A 1 19.13 -22.06 0.71
N LEU A 2 19.77 -20.96 0.29
CA LEU A 2 20.94 -20.97 -0.60
C LEU A 2 22.28 -21.11 0.17
N ALA A 3 22.38 -20.48 1.34
CA ALA A 3 23.59 -20.44 2.16
C ALA A 3 24.24 -21.82 2.43
N PRO A 4 23.52 -22.86 2.91
CA PRO A 4 24.15 -24.16 3.19
C PRO A 4 24.61 -24.89 1.93
N LYS A 5 24.09 -24.55 0.75
CA LYS A 5 24.55 -25.12 -0.54
C LYS A 5 25.85 -24.47 -1.01
N ILE A 6 26.02 -23.18 -0.74
CA ILE A 6 27.23 -22.41 -1.09
C ILE A 6 28.40 -22.88 -0.19
N GLU A 7 28.18 -22.98 1.12
CA GLU A 7 29.20 -23.47 2.07
C GLU A 7 29.73 -24.86 1.68
N LYS A 8 28.82 -25.78 1.32
CA LYS A 8 29.21 -27.11 0.87
C LYS A 8 30.02 -27.10 -0.43
N HIS A 9 29.74 -26.15 -1.34
CA HIS A 9 30.49 -26.01 -2.58
C HIS A 9 31.90 -25.44 -2.35
N LEU A 10 32.03 -24.44 -1.48
CA LEU A 10 33.31 -23.83 -1.11
C LEU A 10 34.28 -24.80 -0.41
N GLN A 11 33.76 -25.83 0.27
CA GLN A 11 34.58 -26.91 0.84
C GLN A 11 35.23 -27.80 -0.22
N VAL A 12 34.67 -27.88 -1.42
CA VAL A 12 35.09 -28.81 -2.47
C VAL A 12 35.87 -28.10 -3.59
N CYS A 13 35.47 -26.89 -3.97
CA CYS A 13 36.10 -26.16 -5.08
C CYS A 13 37.11 -25.13 -4.58
N ILE A 14 38.40 -25.42 -4.79
CA ILE A 14 39.52 -24.54 -4.38
C ILE A 14 39.42 -23.17 -5.04
N ASN A 15 39.17 -23.11 -6.36
CA ASN A 15 39.07 -21.85 -7.10
C ASN A 15 37.93 -20.96 -6.57
N CYS A 16 36.76 -21.53 -6.30
CA CYS A 16 35.63 -20.76 -5.77
C CYS A 16 35.89 -20.29 -4.33
N ARG A 17 36.65 -21.07 -3.55
CA ARG A 17 37.07 -20.66 -2.20
C ARG A 17 38.03 -19.47 -2.25
N GLU A 18 39.02 -19.51 -3.13
CA GLU A 18 39.98 -18.41 -3.32
C GLU A 18 39.27 -17.13 -3.78
N GLU A 19 38.34 -17.24 -4.73
CA GLU A 19 37.54 -16.10 -5.21
C GLU A 19 36.61 -15.55 -4.12
N PHE A 20 36.00 -16.41 -3.31
CA PHE A 20 35.18 -16.00 -2.16
C PHE A 20 36.00 -15.31 -1.07
N GLU A 21 37.21 -15.80 -0.78
CA GLU A 21 38.14 -15.16 0.16
C GLU A 21 38.62 -13.80 -0.36
N LEU A 22 38.89 -13.68 -1.66
CA LEU A 22 39.24 -12.41 -2.30
C LEU A 22 38.10 -11.39 -2.18
N LEU A 23 36.87 -11.78 -2.52
CA LEU A 23 35.69 -10.92 -2.43
C LEU A 23 35.41 -10.48 -0.99
N ASN A 24 35.54 -11.39 -0.01
CA ASN A 24 35.41 -11.03 1.40
C ASN A 24 36.52 -10.09 1.86
N LYS A 25 37.73 -10.23 1.34
CA LYS A 25 38.83 -9.32 1.63
C LYS A 25 38.55 -7.93 1.06
N GLU A 26 38.12 -7.82 -0.20
CA GLU A 26 37.73 -6.55 -0.82
C GLU A 26 36.55 -5.88 -0.08
N LEU A 27 35.56 -6.68 0.34
CA LEU A 27 34.42 -6.17 1.11
C LEU A 27 34.86 -5.65 2.50
N ASN A 28 35.75 -6.38 3.19
CA ASN A 28 36.33 -5.92 4.44
C ASN A 28 37.21 -4.68 4.26
N GLU A 29 37.93 -4.55 3.14
CA GLU A 29 38.71 -3.36 2.82
C GLU A 29 37.80 -2.15 2.55
N VAL A 30 36.65 -2.36 1.87
CA VAL A 30 35.63 -1.32 1.68
C VAL A 30 34.99 -0.93 3.01
N ASP A 31 34.64 -1.89 3.88
CA ASP A 31 34.10 -1.61 5.22
C ASP A 31 35.14 -0.90 6.10
N THR A 32 36.41 -1.29 6.01
CA THR A 32 37.51 -0.61 6.70
C THR A 32 37.69 0.81 6.16
N TYR A 33 37.65 1.00 4.85
CA TYR A 33 37.74 2.32 4.22
C TYR A 33 36.54 3.21 4.55
N LEU A 34 35.32 2.66 4.57
CA LEU A 34 34.11 3.37 4.95
C LEU A 34 34.10 3.72 6.43
N SER A 35 34.44 2.78 7.31
CA SER A 35 34.58 3.06 8.74
C SER A 35 35.68 4.09 8.99
N GLU A 36 36.84 3.97 8.34
CA GLU A 36 37.92 4.94 8.48
C GLU A 36 37.52 6.31 7.90
N LYS A 37 36.85 6.42 6.73
CA LYS A 37 36.39 7.72 6.21
C LYS A 37 35.22 8.32 6.98
N ILE A 38 34.28 7.53 7.48
CA ILE A 38 33.13 8.00 8.27
C ILE A 38 33.63 8.48 9.65
N ILE A 39 34.50 7.68 10.31
CA ILE A 39 35.13 8.03 11.58
C ILE A 39 36.10 9.22 11.40
N THR A 40 36.86 9.30 10.30
CA THR A 40 37.80 10.41 10.07
C THR A 40 37.07 11.73 9.73
N LYS A 41 35.87 11.67 9.14
CA LYS A 41 35.01 12.86 8.98
C LYS A 41 34.42 13.35 10.31
N GLU A 42 34.24 12.45 11.29
CA GLU A 42 33.83 12.80 12.65
C GLU A 42 35.01 13.25 13.52
N ILE A 43 36.19 12.62 13.43
CA ILE A 43 37.34 12.90 14.32
C ILE A 43 38.12 14.16 13.91
N ILE A 44 38.23 14.51 12.62
CA ILE A 44 38.99 15.71 12.20
C ILE A 44 38.25 17.03 12.50
N LYS A 45 36.94 16.99 12.80
CA LYS A 45 36.20 18.18 13.24
C LYS A 45 36.27 18.45 14.75
N ASP A 46 36.78 17.50 15.56
CA ASP A 46 36.51 17.50 17.00
C ASP A 46 37.74 17.60 17.92
N GLN A 47 38.94 17.92 17.40
CA GLN A 47 40.16 17.93 18.22
C GLN A 47 40.98 19.23 18.25
N SER A 48 40.37 20.39 17.97
CA SER A 48 41.06 21.68 18.22
C SER A 48 40.25 22.75 18.94
N ASN A 49 39.20 22.41 19.70
CA ASN A 49 38.57 23.37 20.65
C ASN A 49 37.87 22.74 21.87
N LEU A 50 38.32 21.57 22.36
CA LEU A 50 37.81 20.99 23.62
C LEU A 50 38.73 21.26 24.82
N LYS A 51 39.21 22.50 24.92
CA LYS A 51 39.56 23.17 26.18
C LYS A 51 38.94 24.57 26.19
N GLY A 52 37.65 24.61 25.90
CA GLY A 52 36.82 25.81 25.91
C GLY A 52 35.39 25.44 26.29
N SER A 53 35.11 25.45 27.60
CA SER A 53 33.81 25.86 28.13
C SER A 53 32.53 25.22 27.52
N ILE A 54 32.39 23.89 27.59
CA ILE A 54 31.09 23.22 27.38
C ILE A 54 30.06 23.66 28.45
N SER A 55 30.50 24.19 29.60
CA SER A 55 29.62 24.75 30.64
C SER A 55 29.04 26.13 30.31
N SER A 56 29.35 26.74 29.15
CA SER A 56 28.81 28.06 28.76
C SER A 56 27.81 28.05 27.61
N TRP A 57 27.60 26.90 26.95
CA TRP A 57 26.60 26.75 25.88
C TRP A 57 25.21 26.42 26.41
N PHE A 58 25.13 25.89 27.63
CA PHE A 58 23.89 25.75 28.39
C PHE A 58 23.54 27.08 29.08
N ASN A 59 23.27 28.12 28.29
CA ASN A 59 22.47 29.21 28.82
C ASN A 59 21.04 28.67 29.01
N ASN A 60 20.62 28.59 30.28
CA ASN A 60 19.58 27.71 30.83
C ASN A 60 18.14 28.00 30.36
N ASN A 61 17.96 28.77 29.29
CA ASN A 61 16.65 29.16 28.75
C ASN A 61 16.40 28.62 27.33
N GLN A 62 17.39 28.55 26.42
CA GLN A 62 17.13 28.13 25.03
C GLN A 62 16.81 26.63 24.88
N ILE A 63 17.46 25.75 25.65
CA ILE A 63 17.17 24.30 25.63
C ILE A 63 15.79 23.99 26.23
N LYS A 64 15.33 24.79 27.21
CA LYS A 64 13.98 24.66 27.77
C LYS A 64 12.91 24.96 26.72
N TYR A 65 13.12 25.98 25.89
CA TYR A 65 12.18 26.33 24.82
C TYR A 65 12.20 25.31 23.66
N SER A 66 13.35 24.73 23.32
CA SER A 66 13.42 23.65 22.32
C SER A 66 12.69 22.39 22.77
N PHE A 67 12.85 21.99 24.04
CA PHE A 67 12.12 20.85 24.60
C PHE A 67 10.61 21.13 24.69
N ALA A 68 10.23 22.32 25.16
CA ALA A 68 8.83 22.73 25.23
C ALA A 68 8.17 22.78 23.83
N SER A 69 8.91 23.23 22.81
CA SER A 69 8.42 23.26 21.43
C SER A 69 8.23 21.85 20.87
N ALA A 70 9.19 20.95 21.07
CA ALA A 70 9.07 19.56 20.63
C ALA A 70 7.91 18.83 21.34
N ALA A 71 7.79 19.02 22.66
CA ALA A 71 6.67 18.47 23.44
C ALA A 71 5.31 19.02 22.95
N SER A 72 5.25 20.31 22.60
CA SER A 72 4.04 20.94 22.05
C SER A 72 3.66 20.35 20.69
N ILE A 73 4.62 20.09 19.80
CA ILE A 73 4.37 19.46 18.50
C ILE A 73 3.85 18.03 18.69
N ILE A 74 4.47 17.23 19.57
CA ILE A 74 4.01 15.87 19.87
C ILE A 74 2.59 15.91 20.45
N PHE A 75 2.33 16.82 21.37
CA PHE A 75 1.01 16.98 21.97
C PHE A 75 -0.04 17.36 20.91
N LEU A 76 0.26 18.31 20.02
CA LEU A 76 -0.60 18.67 18.90
C LEU A 76 -0.85 17.49 17.95
N PHE A 77 0.19 16.71 17.64
CA PHE A 77 0.06 15.51 16.82
C PHE A 77 -0.89 14.49 17.47
N LEU A 78 -0.75 14.23 18.77
CA LEU A 78 -1.64 13.32 19.51
C LEU A 78 -3.09 13.84 19.56
N LEU A 79 -3.28 15.15 19.70
CA LEU A 79 -4.61 15.76 19.61
C LEU A 79 -5.22 15.59 18.22
N LEU A 80 -4.44 15.80 17.15
CA LEU A 80 -4.91 15.61 15.78
C LEU A 80 -5.22 14.14 15.50
N TYR A 81 -4.40 13.22 15.99
CA TYR A 81 -4.61 11.79 15.85
C TYR A 81 -5.92 11.35 16.53
N THR A 82 -6.13 11.75 17.78
CA THR A 82 -7.37 11.43 18.50
C THR A 82 -8.59 12.10 17.86
N ALA A 83 -8.47 13.35 17.40
CA ALA A 83 -9.54 14.02 16.66
C ALA A 83 -9.87 13.30 15.34
N SER A 84 -8.88 12.80 14.61
CA SER A 84 -9.07 12.02 13.39
C SER A 84 -9.88 10.75 13.64
N GLU A 85 -9.49 9.95 14.63
CA GLU A 85 -10.16 8.69 14.98
C GLU A 85 -11.62 8.92 15.43
N ILE A 86 -11.88 10.01 16.15
CA ILE A 86 -13.23 10.35 16.63
C ILE A 86 -14.10 10.94 15.52
N SER A 87 -13.54 11.75 14.64
CA SER A 87 -14.29 12.44 13.59
C SER A 87 -14.59 11.56 12.38
N THR A 88 -13.75 10.56 12.10
CA THR A 88 -13.92 9.66 10.97
C THR A 88 -15.05 8.66 11.28
N PRO A 89 -16.14 8.61 10.48
CA PRO A 89 -17.21 7.65 10.73
C PRO A 89 -16.70 6.22 10.66
N LYS A 90 -17.18 5.36 11.57
CA LYS A 90 -16.81 3.93 11.62
C LYS A 90 -17.01 3.23 10.26
N SER A 91 -18.05 3.61 9.54
CA SER A 91 -18.36 3.11 8.19
C SER A 91 -17.23 3.39 7.19
N ILE A 92 -16.60 4.57 7.25
CA ILE A 92 -15.47 4.96 6.41
C ILE A 92 -14.20 4.19 6.80
N ILE A 93 -13.93 4.03 8.10
CA ILE A 93 -12.76 3.27 8.59
C ILE A 93 -12.81 1.82 8.10
N ILE A 94 -13.98 1.18 8.17
CA ILE A 94 -14.14 -0.20 7.70
C ILE A 94 -14.03 -0.22 6.16
N ALA A 95 -14.68 0.71 5.47
CA ALA A 95 -14.65 0.80 4.02
C ALA A 95 -13.25 1.09 3.45
N SER A 96 -12.39 1.82 4.16
CA SER A 96 -11.02 2.16 3.73
C SER A 96 -10.01 1.02 3.89
N SER A 97 -10.39 -0.09 4.54
CA SER A 97 -9.51 -1.23 4.83
C SER A 97 -9.13 -2.11 3.62
N ILE A 98 -9.52 -1.73 2.39
CA ILE A 98 -9.21 -2.39 1.09
C ILE A 98 -7.72 -2.68 0.90
N ASN A 99 -6.85 -1.86 1.49
CA ASN A 99 -5.39 -1.98 1.42
C ASN A 99 -4.82 -3.30 1.99
N LYS A 100 -5.66 -4.23 2.46
CA LYS A 100 -5.30 -5.57 2.94
C LYS A 100 -5.77 -6.72 2.04
N LEU A 101 -6.33 -6.44 0.86
CA LEU A 101 -6.82 -7.48 -0.05
C LEU A 101 -5.67 -8.14 -0.82
N ASP A 102 -5.63 -9.48 -0.79
CA ASP A 102 -4.74 -10.27 -1.66
C ASP A 102 -5.26 -10.23 -3.10
N PHE A 103 -4.63 -9.40 -3.95
CA PHE A 103 -4.99 -9.22 -5.37
C PHE A 103 -4.59 -10.42 -6.26
N SER A 104 -3.93 -11.43 -5.68
CA SER A 104 -3.28 -12.56 -6.36
C SER A 104 -4.24 -13.63 -6.91
N THR A 105 -5.57 -13.44 -6.81
CA THR A 105 -6.56 -14.51 -7.03
C THR A 105 -7.27 -14.51 -8.38
N THR A 106 -6.93 -13.62 -9.33
CA THR A 106 -7.58 -13.60 -10.66
C THR A 106 -7.03 -14.66 -11.60
N ARG A 107 -7.29 -15.94 -11.30
CA ARG A 107 -6.86 -17.13 -12.05
C ARG A 107 -7.34 -17.21 -13.51
N GLY A 108 -8.13 -16.25 -13.98
CA GLY A 108 -8.80 -16.30 -15.29
C GLY A 108 -8.15 -15.48 -16.41
N ARG A 109 -7.21 -14.57 -16.10
CA ARG A 109 -6.62 -13.67 -17.11
C ARG A 109 -5.10 -13.60 -16.98
N ASN A 110 -4.39 -13.78 -18.09
CA ASN A 110 -2.92 -13.91 -18.11
C ASN A 110 -2.22 -13.11 -19.22
N SER A 111 -2.91 -12.13 -19.80
CA SER A 111 -2.28 -11.19 -20.73
C SER A 111 -1.12 -10.45 -20.06
N SER A 112 -0.07 -10.15 -20.83
CA SER A 112 1.14 -9.54 -20.26
C SER A 112 0.85 -8.20 -19.57
N SER A 113 0.02 -7.33 -20.17
CA SER A 113 -0.35 -6.04 -19.57
C SER A 113 -1.15 -6.23 -18.28
N PHE A 114 -2.06 -7.20 -18.20
CA PHE A 114 -2.80 -7.52 -16.97
C PHE A 114 -1.87 -8.02 -15.85
N VAL A 115 -1.01 -8.99 -16.14
CA VAL A 115 -0.06 -9.53 -15.15
C VAL A 115 0.87 -8.43 -14.64
N ASN A 116 1.39 -7.59 -15.53
CA ASN A 116 2.23 -6.47 -15.14
C ASN A 116 1.45 -5.46 -14.29
N ALA A 117 0.17 -5.22 -14.59
CA ALA A 117 -0.65 -4.33 -13.78
C ALA A 117 -0.86 -4.85 -12.36
N VAL A 118 -1.12 -6.15 -12.20
CA VAL A 118 -1.26 -6.78 -10.88
C VAL A 118 0.05 -6.64 -10.09
N ASN A 119 1.21 -6.85 -10.72
CA ASN A 119 2.50 -6.63 -10.07
C ASN A 119 2.71 -5.17 -9.62
N GLU A 120 2.31 -4.19 -10.43
CA GLU A 120 2.39 -2.77 -10.04
C GLU A 120 1.41 -2.44 -8.91
N LEU A 121 0.22 -3.05 -8.91
CA LEU A 121 -0.77 -2.92 -7.83
C LEU A 121 -0.23 -3.48 -6.50
N GLU A 122 0.41 -4.65 -6.51
CA GLU A 122 1.08 -5.22 -5.33
C GLU A 122 2.19 -4.30 -4.78
N ASN A 123 2.88 -3.59 -5.67
CA ASN A 123 3.88 -2.59 -5.32
C ASN A 123 3.29 -1.20 -4.98
N LYS A 124 1.97 -1.08 -4.86
CA LYS A 124 1.23 0.17 -4.58
C LYS A 124 1.46 1.27 -5.63
N ASN A 125 1.89 0.91 -6.84
CA ASN A 125 2.04 1.83 -7.95
C ASN A 125 0.73 1.92 -8.75
N TYR A 126 -0.28 2.53 -8.12
CA TYR A 126 -1.65 2.55 -8.64
C TYR A 126 -1.76 3.23 -10.00
N THR A 127 -1.05 4.33 -10.22
CA THR A 127 -1.04 5.04 -11.52
C THR A 127 -0.58 4.14 -12.65
N LYS A 128 0.55 3.45 -12.48
CA LYS A 128 1.08 2.56 -13.51
C LYS A 128 0.21 1.32 -13.70
N ALA A 129 -0.36 0.78 -12.61
CA ALA A 129 -1.32 -0.31 -12.70
C ALA A 129 -2.56 0.08 -13.52
N ILE A 130 -3.11 1.28 -13.30
CA ILE A 130 -4.23 1.83 -14.09
C ILE A 130 -3.88 1.91 -15.57
N ASP A 131 -2.70 2.43 -15.92
CA ASP A 131 -2.27 2.58 -17.31
C ASP A 131 -2.14 1.22 -18.01
N LEU A 132 -1.54 0.23 -17.33
CA LEU A 132 -1.40 -1.14 -17.84
C LEU A 132 -2.76 -1.85 -17.98
N LEU A 133 -3.70 -1.63 -17.07
CA LEU A 133 -5.07 -2.19 -17.18
C LEU A 133 -5.85 -1.56 -18.34
N LYS A 134 -5.70 -0.25 -18.56
CA LYS A 134 -6.30 0.43 -19.73
C LYS A 134 -5.71 -0.07 -21.04
N GLU A 135 -4.39 -0.25 -21.08
CA GLU A 135 -3.70 -0.86 -22.22
C GLU A 135 -4.25 -2.26 -22.49
N ASP A 136 -4.33 -3.08 -21.46
CA ASP A 136 -4.88 -4.44 -21.53
C ASP A 136 -6.31 -4.47 -22.07
N ILE A 137 -7.18 -3.58 -21.56
CA ILE A 137 -8.56 -3.44 -22.04
C ILE A 137 -8.61 -3.05 -23.52
N SER A 138 -7.77 -2.09 -23.93
CA SER A 138 -7.75 -1.60 -25.32
C SER A 138 -7.29 -2.64 -26.34
N ARG A 139 -6.47 -3.61 -25.91
CA ARG A 139 -5.90 -4.65 -26.78
C ARG A 139 -6.73 -5.93 -26.81
N SER A 140 -7.62 -6.14 -25.86
CA SER A 140 -8.37 -7.40 -25.69
C SER A 140 -9.83 -7.31 -26.14
N ASN A 141 -10.06 -6.76 -27.33
CA ASN A 141 -11.39 -6.70 -27.92
C ASN A 141 -12.01 -8.11 -28.01
N ASN A 142 -13.21 -8.27 -27.44
CA ASN A 142 -14.01 -9.51 -27.40
C ASN A 142 -13.43 -10.70 -26.60
N ASP A 143 -12.45 -10.46 -25.71
CA ASP A 143 -12.01 -11.50 -24.77
C ASP A 143 -13.07 -11.74 -23.68
N VAL A 144 -13.50 -12.99 -23.53
CA VAL A 144 -14.51 -13.38 -22.52
C VAL A 144 -14.07 -13.15 -21.09
N THR A 145 -12.76 -12.97 -20.85
CA THR A 145 -12.17 -12.72 -19.52
C THR A 145 -11.89 -11.24 -19.25
N LEU A 146 -12.23 -10.35 -20.18
CA LEU A 146 -11.97 -8.90 -20.09
C LEU A 146 -12.59 -8.26 -18.83
N PHE A 147 -13.66 -8.84 -18.31
CA PHE A 147 -14.25 -8.40 -17.04
C PHE A 147 -13.26 -8.46 -15.87
N TYR A 148 -12.25 -9.34 -15.88
CA TYR A 148 -11.21 -9.35 -14.85
C TYR A 148 -10.36 -8.08 -14.86
N SER A 149 -10.06 -7.51 -16.02
CA SER A 149 -9.34 -6.24 -16.12
C SER A 149 -10.14 -5.11 -15.52
N TYR A 150 -11.45 -5.05 -15.81
CA TYR A 150 -12.33 -4.06 -15.21
C TYR A 150 -12.49 -4.26 -13.70
N TYR A 151 -12.52 -5.51 -13.22
CA TYR A 151 -12.61 -5.81 -11.79
C TYR A 151 -11.38 -5.29 -11.04
N ILE A 152 -10.17 -5.60 -11.52
CA ILE A 152 -8.93 -5.10 -10.93
C ILE A 152 -8.79 -3.58 -11.11
N LEU A 153 -9.23 -3.03 -12.24
CA LEU A 153 -9.23 -1.59 -12.47
C LEU A 153 -10.14 -0.85 -11.49
N GLY A 154 -11.32 -1.41 -11.19
CA GLY A 154 -12.23 -0.86 -10.18
C GLY A 154 -11.58 -0.80 -8.80
N ILE A 155 -10.98 -1.91 -8.36
CA ILE A 155 -10.26 -1.99 -7.08
C ILE A 155 -9.09 -1.00 -7.05
N THR A 156 -8.32 -0.92 -8.13
CA THR A 156 -7.16 -0.02 -8.25
C THR A 156 -7.60 1.43 -8.16
N HIS A 157 -8.73 1.80 -8.75
CA HIS A 157 -9.29 3.15 -8.64
C HIS A 157 -9.73 3.48 -7.21
N ILE A 158 -10.32 2.54 -6.45
CA ILE A 158 -10.63 2.82 -5.03
C ILE A 158 -9.33 3.04 -4.24
N ALA A 159 -8.32 2.20 -4.44
CA ALA A 159 -7.02 2.35 -3.77
C ALA A 159 -6.33 3.68 -4.14
N ASN A 160 -6.39 4.07 -5.42
CA ASN A 160 -5.84 5.34 -5.90
C ASN A 160 -6.63 6.57 -5.43
N ALA A 161 -7.93 6.40 -5.15
CA ALA A 161 -8.77 7.47 -4.61
C ALA A 161 -8.37 7.83 -3.18
N HIS A 162 -7.83 6.88 -2.42
CA HIS A 162 -7.53 7.03 -1.00
C HIS A 162 -6.32 7.95 -0.79
N SER A 163 -6.53 8.97 0.04
CA SER A 163 -5.47 9.82 0.57
C SER A 163 -5.66 10.01 2.07
N ASN A 164 -4.57 10.28 2.78
CA ASN A 164 -4.61 10.65 4.19
C ASN A 164 -3.44 11.56 4.54
N PHE A 165 -3.60 12.31 5.62
CA PHE A 165 -2.53 13.14 6.19
C PHE A 165 -1.79 12.35 7.27
N ILE A 166 -0.65 11.73 6.92
CA ILE A 166 0.19 10.95 7.85
C ILE A 166 -0.63 9.87 8.59
N GLY A 167 -1.51 9.18 7.86
CA GLY A 167 -2.41 8.16 8.42
C GLY A 167 -3.61 8.72 9.20
N MET A 168 -3.85 10.03 9.16
CA MET A 168 -5.01 10.69 9.76
C MET A 168 -5.91 11.27 8.66
N PHE A 169 -7.20 11.44 8.96
CA PHE A 169 -8.21 12.05 8.11
C PHE A 169 -8.27 11.42 6.72
N ASP A 170 -8.84 10.21 6.65
CA ASP A 170 -9.08 9.53 5.37
C ASP A 170 -9.96 10.41 4.47
N ASP A 171 -9.48 10.64 3.25
CA ASP A 171 -10.18 11.37 2.19
C ASP A 171 -10.11 10.60 0.87
N PHE A 172 -11.11 10.83 0.01
CA PHE A 172 -11.30 10.06 -1.22
C PHE A 172 -11.59 10.95 -2.42
N ASP A 173 -10.79 10.79 -3.47
CA ASP A 173 -11.04 11.46 -4.76
C ASP A 173 -12.32 10.91 -5.42
N ASN A 174 -13.37 11.74 -5.44
CA ASN A 174 -14.66 11.43 -6.04
C ASN A 174 -14.58 11.03 -7.53
N ASN A 175 -13.62 11.55 -8.29
CA ASN A 175 -13.42 11.20 -9.70
C ASN A 175 -12.89 9.77 -9.84
N GLU A 176 -11.98 9.36 -8.97
CA GLU A 176 -11.46 8.00 -8.92
C GLU A 176 -12.55 7.01 -8.45
N LEU A 177 -13.37 7.40 -7.46
CA LEU A 177 -14.53 6.59 -7.03
C LEU A 177 -15.55 6.39 -8.16
N GLU A 178 -15.81 7.41 -9.00
CA GLU A 178 -16.70 7.25 -10.17
C GLU A 178 -16.12 6.30 -11.23
N LYS A 179 -14.81 6.37 -11.47
CA LYS A 179 -14.12 5.41 -12.36
C LYS A 179 -14.18 3.99 -11.81
N ALA A 180 -14.08 3.82 -10.50
CA ALA A 180 -14.26 2.54 -9.84
C ALA A 180 -15.69 1.99 -10.06
N ILE A 181 -16.72 2.80 -9.80
CA ILE A 181 -18.13 2.44 -10.04
C ILE A 181 -18.34 2.02 -11.50
N MET A 182 -17.83 2.80 -12.46
CA MET A 182 -17.96 2.49 -13.88
C MET A 182 -17.29 1.16 -14.23
N SER A 183 -16.12 0.91 -13.66
CA SER A 183 -15.37 -0.33 -13.88
C SER A 183 -16.14 -1.55 -13.37
N PHE A 184 -16.69 -1.51 -12.14
CA PHE A 184 -17.51 -2.61 -11.64
C PHE A 184 -18.82 -2.80 -12.40
N LYS A 185 -19.45 -1.72 -12.90
CA LYS A 185 -20.61 -1.84 -13.81
C LYS A 185 -20.25 -2.56 -15.12
N ASN A 186 -19.06 -2.31 -15.66
CA ASN A 186 -18.55 -3.06 -16.81
C ASN A 186 -18.34 -4.54 -16.47
N VAL A 187 -17.87 -4.88 -15.27
CA VAL A 187 -17.80 -6.28 -14.82
C VAL A 187 -19.16 -6.95 -14.91
N LEU A 188 -20.19 -6.35 -14.30
CA LEU A 188 -21.56 -6.89 -14.29
C LEU A 188 -22.15 -7.02 -15.70
N THR A 189 -21.74 -6.16 -16.63
CA THR A 189 -22.20 -6.17 -18.03
C THR A 189 -21.50 -7.26 -18.85
N LEU A 190 -20.18 -7.39 -18.70
CA LEU A 190 -19.35 -8.29 -19.51
C LEU A 190 -19.33 -9.73 -18.99
N ASN A 191 -19.43 -9.92 -17.67
CA ASN A 191 -19.47 -11.25 -17.06
C ASN A 191 -20.91 -11.79 -16.99
N ASN A 192 -21.46 -12.10 -18.16
CA ASN A 192 -22.82 -12.62 -18.33
C ASN A 192 -22.88 -14.13 -18.60
N SER A 193 -21.72 -14.80 -18.67
CA SER A 193 -21.63 -16.24 -19.00
C SER A 193 -22.17 -17.18 -17.93
N GLY A 194 -22.29 -16.71 -16.67
CA GLY A 194 -22.64 -17.53 -15.52
C GLY A 194 -21.49 -18.37 -14.94
N LEU A 195 -20.33 -18.44 -15.61
CA LEU A 195 -19.17 -19.24 -15.17
C LEU A 195 -18.43 -18.62 -13.98
N PHE A 196 -18.40 -17.29 -13.89
CA PHE A 196 -17.63 -16.54 -12.90
C PHE A 196 -18.53 -15.64 -12.04
N GLN A 197 -19.72 -16.13 -11.67
CA GLN A 197 -20.70 -15.34 -10.91
C GLN A 197 -20.16 -14.79 -9.59
N ASN A 198 -19.21 -15.48 -8.95
CA ASN A 198 -18.54 -14.98 -7.74
C ASN A 198 -17.90 -13.61 -7.95
N ILE A 199 -17.37 -13.31 -9.15
CA ILE A 199 -16.80 -12.00 -9.47
C ILE A 199 -17.89 -10.93 -9.54
N ASN A 200 -19.08 -11.25 -10.04
CA ASN A 200 -20.22 -10.32 -10.00
C ASN A 200 -20.67 -10.06 -8.56
N TYR A 201 -20.71 -11.11 -7.74
CA TYR A 201 -21.12 -10.99 -6.34
C TYR A 201 -20.12 -10.15 -5.54
N ASN A 202 -18.83 -10.35 -5.75
CA ASN A 202 -17.78 -9.53 -5.18
C ASN A 202 -17.85 -8.08 -5.71
N SER A 203 -18.20 -7.88 -6.98
CA SER A 203 -18.39 -6.54 -7.54
C SER A 203 -19.52 -5.78 -6.86
N TYR A 204 -20.59 -6.46 -6.40
CA TYR A 204 -21.62 -5.80 -5.59
C TYR A 204 -21.06 -5.29 -4.25
N TYR A 205 -20.19 -6.04 -3.59
CA TYR A 205 -19.53 -5.57 -2.37
C TYR A 205 -18.72 -4.29 -2.65
N PHE A 206 -17.85 -4.32 -3.67
CA PHE A 206 -17.02 -3.15 -4.00
C PHE A 206 -17.85 -1.96 -4.48
N LEU A 207 -18.95 -2.17 -5.19
CA LEU A 207 -19.89 -1.10 -5.52
C LEU A 207 -20.50 -0.48 -4.26
N GLY A 208 -21.00 -1.30 -3.35
CA GLY A 208 -21.59 -0.83 -2.09
C GLY A 208 -20.60 -0.02 -1.26
N GLN A 209 -19.37 -0.53 -1.14
CA GLN A 209 -18.25 0.16 -0.51
C GLN A 209 -17.92 1.50 -1.20
N THR A 210 -17.83 1.51 -2.53
CA THR A 210 -17.49 2.73 -3.29
C THR A 210 -18.57 3.79 -3.14
N TYR A 211 -19.86 3.42 -3.21
CA TYR A 211 -20.96 4.35 -2.96
C TYR A 211 -20.97 4.87 -1.52
N LEU A 212 -20.60 4.03 -0.54
CA LEU A 212 -20.46 4.46 0.84
C LEU A 212 -19.36 5.51 0.99
N LEU A 213 -18.17 5.27 0.41
CA LEU A 213 -17.06 6.24 0.40
C LEU A 213 -17.45 7.56 -0.29
N LYS A 214 -18.34 7.50 -1.29
CA LYS A 214 -18.91 8.67 -1.97
C LYS A 214 -20.02 9.38 -1.16
N GLY A 215 -20.50 8.78 -0.07
CA GLY A 215 -21.62 9.29 0.73
C GLY A 215 -23.02 8.98 0.18
N ASP A 216 -23.15 8.14 -0.86
CA ASP A 216 -24.45 7.69 -1.39
C ASP A 216 -24.91 6.45 -0.59
N ILE A 217 -25.44 6.71 0.60
CA ILE A 217 -25.86 5.66 1.55
C ILE A 217 -26.97 4.77 0.97
N GLY A 218 -27.86 5.33 0.15
CA GLY A 218 -28.97 4.58 -0.46
C GLY A 218 -28.45 3.48 -1.37
N LYS A 219 -27.57 3.81 -2.31
CA LYS A 219 -26.95 2.81 -3.19
C LYS A 219 -25.97 1.91 -2.46
N ALA A 220 -25.26 2.44 -1.45
CA ALA A 220 -24.39 1.61 -0.62
C ALA A 220 -25.18 0.45 0.00
N LYS A 221 -26.33 0.74 0.63
CA LYS A 221 -27.20 -0.28 1.22
C LYS A 221 -27.68 -1.28 0.18
N GLU A 222 -28.19 -0.81 -0.96
CA GLU A 222 -28.65 -1.67 -2.06
C GLU A 222 -27.58 -2.69 -2.49
N TYR A 223 -26.37 -2.22 -2.79
CA TYR A 223 -25.30 -3.08 -3.31
C TYR A 223 -24.69 -3.98 -2.24
N LEU A 224 -24.56 -3.51 -0.99
CA LEU A 224 -24.10 -4.37 0.12
C LEU A 224 -25.12 -5.49 0.42
N THR A 225 -26.43 -5.18 0.39
CA THR A 225 -27.48 -6.20 0.51
C THR A 225 -27.41 -7.22 -0.63
N ASN A 226 -27.17 -6.78 -1.86
CA ASN A 226 -26.96 -7.70 -2.99
C ASN A 226 -25.75 -8.61 -2.76
N ALA A 227 -24.62 -8.07 -2.29
CA ALA A 227 -23.43 -8.87 -2.00
C ALA A 227 -23.72 -10.01 -0.99
N ILE A 228 -24.53 -9.73 0.04
CA ILE A 228 -24.95 -10.72 1.04
C ILE A 228 -25.90 -11.76 0.44
N ASN A 229 -26.95 -11.30 -0.26
CA ASN A 229 -27.97 -12.17 -0.84
C ASN A 229 -27.36 -13.17 -1.84
N TYR A 230 -26.38 -12.72 -2.63
CA TYR A 230 -25.68 -13.54 -3.60
C TYR A 230 -24.46 -14.29 -3.01
N LYS A 231 -24.22 -14.20 -1.69
CA LYS A 231 -23.14 -14.91 -1.00
C LYS A 231 -21.75 -14.61 -1.58
N SER A 232 -21.46 -13.32 -1.78
CA SER A 232 -20.10 -12.86 -2.07
C SER A 232 -19.10 -13.37 -1.02
N GLU A 233 -17.84 -13.54 -1.41
CA GLU A 233 -16.73 -13.81 -0.49
C GLU A 233 -16.62 -12.73 0.61
N TYR A 234 -17.13 -11.53 0.33
CA TYR A 234 -17.15 -10.39 1.25
C TYR A 234 -18.48 -10.23 2.01
N SER A 235 -19.36 -11.24 2.05
CA SER A 235 -20.67 -11.14 2.73
C SER A 235 -20.55 -10.76 4.21
N SER A 236 -19.53 -11.25 4.92
CA SER A 236 -19.30 -10.87 6.32
C SER A 236 -18.93 -9.40 6.46
N ALA A 237 -18.03 -8.91 5.60
CA ALA A 237 -17.65 -7.49 5.57
C ALA A 237 -18.82 -6.59 5.15
N ALA A 238 -19.66 -7.07 4.21
CA ALA A 238 -20.87 -6.36 3.80
C ALA A 238 -21.88 -6.22 4.95
N ASN A 239 -22.09 -7.28 5.75
CA ASN A 239 -22.93 -7.22 6.95
C ASN A 239 -22.37 -6.25 7.99
N GLU A 240 -21.05 -6.26 8.21
CA GLU A 240 -20.39 -5.33 9.12
C GLU A 240 -20.60 -3.87 8.69
N LEU A 241 -20.39 -3.57 7.40
CA LEU A 241 -20.65 -2.24 6.84
C LEU A 241 -22.11 -1.83 6.99
N LEU A 242 -23.07 -2.69 6.63
CA LEU A 242 -24.50 -2.39 6.78
C LEU A 242 -24.88 -2.07 8.23
N GLY A 243 -24.36 -2.82 9.19
CA GLY A 243 -24.61 -2.59 10.62
C GLY A 243 -24.05 -1.25 11.14
N THR A 244 -23.20 -0.55 10.37
CA THR A 244 -22.77 0.82 10.70
C THR A 244 -23.67 1.91 10.10
N LEU A 245 -24.61 1.53 9.23
CA LEU A 245 -25.51 2.45 8.50
C LEU A 245 -26.96 2.40 9.02
N GLU A 246 -27.23 1.54 10.00
CA GLU A 246 -28.49 1.43 10.74
C GLU A 246 -28.47 2.37 11.96
#